data_AF-A0A6L3W2Q0-F1
#
_entry.id   AF-A0A6L3W2Q0-F1
#
_cell.length_a   1.000
_cell.length_b   1.000
_cell.length_c   1.000
_cell.angle_alpha   90.00
_cell.angle_beta   90.00
_cell.angle_gamma   90.00
#
_symmetry.space_group_name_H-M   'P 1'
#
loop_
_entity.id
_entity.type
_entity.pdbx_description
1 polymer ?
#
loop_
_entity_poly.entity_id
_entity_poly.type
_entity_poly.pdbx_seq_one_letter_code
_entity_poly.pdbx_strand_id
1 'polypeptide(L)'
;MADPPGLGEPVRTFDARPARCRALTWLIALAAAVVALVPAAVAAFLSGRAWLGAPLTVIAMGCAAAAGWIAGRGIVWRRAPVVHLFTGGLVVSPAPGPAGAKRAGRKGSGALTRTRPAVAGPPGDGDTWGDAAPEALAATGLDGDAGVFMWDDLVSVTVSGVRPWGGAAPPSGGAGPANGTRWRFTVVSSDGRVLRFGDELPGVRTLGETVAAEVTRRALPRHLAAVKSGEAVRLGPFTVDLDGVEKDGQRVPWQAVREVGIGDGLVTVCSYGGRPDLAAVAGHMPDALPFTLLCSEIKEMLGPI
;
A
#
# COMPACT_ATOMS: atom_id res chain seq x y z
N MET A 1 0.93 -14.93 -23.61
CA MET A 1 1.50 -13.84 -22.80
C MET A 1 2.98 -13.89 -23.10
N ALA A 2 3.52 -12.92 -23.83
CA ALA A 2 4.96 -12.92 -24.11
C ALA A 2 5.68 -12.66 -22.79
N ASP A 3 6.66 -13.49 -22.44
CA ASP A 3 7.46 -13.26 -21.26
C ASP A 3 8.14 -11.89 -21.39
N PRO A 4 7.91 -10.97 -20.44
CA PRO A 4 8.55 -9.67 -20.49
C PRO A 4 10.07 -9.89 -20.35
N PRO A 5 10.88 -9.47 -21.34
CA PRO A 5 12.30 -9.79 -21.36
C PRO A 5 13.01 -9.17 -20.15
N GLY A 6 13.74 -9.99 -19.40
CA GLY A 6 14.67 -9.52 -18.37
C GLY A 6 14.15 -9.48 -16.92
N LEU A 7 12.90 -9.87 -16.64
CA LEU A 7 12.38 -9.88 -15.27
C LEU A 7 12.78 -11.12 -14.46
N GLY A 8 13.20 -12.21 -15.12
CA GLY A 8 13.57 -13.47 -14.47
C GLY A 8 12.37 -14.31 -14.04
N GLU A 9 12.56 -15.20 -13.06
CA GLU A 9 11.52 -16.16 -12.65
C GLU A 9 10.42 -15.49 -11.81
N PRO A 10 9.14 -15.88 -12.01
CA PRO A 10 8.05 -15.40 -11.19
C PRO A 10 8.17 -15.97 -9.78
N VAL A 11 8.33 -15.09 -8.80
CA VAL A 11 8.47 -15.48 -7.38
C VAL A 11 7.10 -15.71 -6.75
N ARG A 12 6.16 -14.77 -6.97
CA ARG A 12 4.84 -14.83 -6.35
C ARG A 12 3.82 -14.02 -7.13
N THR A 13 2.59 -14.51 -7.19
CA THR A 13 1.46 -13.80 -7.79
C THR A 13 0.46 -13.41 -6.72
N PHE A 14 0.07 -12.14 -6.71
CA PHE A 14 -0.99 -11.60 -5.88
C PHE A 14 -2.19 -11.31 -6.78
N ASP A 15 -3.20 -12.16 -6.66
CA ASP A 15 -4.44 -12.06 -7.44
C ASP A 15 -5.62 -11.76 -6.52
N ALA A 16 -6.27 -10.62 -6.74
CA ALA A 16 -7.50 -10.23 -6.05
C ALA A 16 -8.77 -10.88 -6.61
N ARG A 17 -8.71 -11.56 -7.77
CA ARG A 17 -9.86 -12.20 -8.41
C ARG A 17 -10.56 -13.25 -7.53
N PRO A 18 -9.86 -14.16 -6.81
CA PRO A 18 -10.54 -15.16 -5.98
C PRO A 18 -11.39 -14.53 -4.87
N ALA A 19 -10.89 -13.46 -4.24
CA ALA A 19 -11.62 -12.73 -3.22
C ALA A 19 -12.86 -12.05 -3.80
N ARG A 20 -12.74 -11.46 -5.00
CA ARG A 20 -13.87 -10.86 -5.74
C ARG A 20 -14.91 -11.90 -6.15
N CYS A 21 -14.49 -13.05 -6.68
CA CYS A 21 -15.40 -14.15 -7.03
C CYS A 21 -16.20 -14.59 -5.81
N ARG A 22 -15.53 -14.82 -4.67
CA ARG A 22 -16.21 -15.18 -3.42
C ARG A 22 -17.21 -14.11 -2.99
N ALA A 23 -16.83 -12.83 -3.04
CA ALA A 23 -17.73 -11.73 -2.69
C ALA A 23 -18.95 -11.64 -3.62
N LEU A 24 -18.77 -11.85 -4.93
CA LEU A 24 -19.87 -11.91 -5.89
C LEU A 24 -20.77 -13.12 -5.64
N THR A 25 -20.20 -14.30 -5.36
CA THR A 25 -20.99 -15.49 -5.00
C THR A 25 -21.86 -15.22 -3.77
N TRP A 26 -21.31 -14.57 -2.74
CA TRP A 26 -22.09 -14.17 -1.56
C TRP A 26 -23.19 -13.17 -1.89
N LEU A 27 -22.91 -12.15 -2.72
CA LEU A 27 -23.92 -11.19 -3.15
C LEU A 27 -25.05 -11.85 -3.94
N ILE A 28 -24.72 -12.75 -4.86
CA ILE A 28 -25.70 -13.51 -5.64
C ILE A 28 -26.54 -14.39 -4.70
N ALA A 29 -25.90 -15.09 -3.75
CA ALA A 29 -26.60 -15.91 -2.77
C ALA A 29 -27.56 -15.09 -1.89
N LEU A 30 -27.11 -13.93 -1.40
CA LEU A 30 -27.95 -13.02 -0.60
C LEU A 30 -29.11 -12.45 -1.42
N ALA A 31 -28.86 -12.05 -2.67
CA ALA A 31 -29.89 -11.56 -3.57
C ALA A 31 -30.93 -12.65 -3.87
N ALA A 32 -30.48 -13.87 -4.17
CA ALA A 32 -31.36 -15.01 -4.38
C ALA A 32 -32.20 -15.33 -3.13
N ALA A 33 -31.61 -15.29 -1.95
CA ALA A 33 -32.33 -15.46 -0.68
C ALA A 33 -33.41 -14.40 -0.50
N VAL A 34 -33.11 -13.12 -0.74
CA VAL A 34 -34.11 -12.03 -0.66
C VAL A 34 -35.23 -12.23 -1.67
N VAL A 35 -34.90 -12.57 -2.92
CA VAL A 35 -35.89 -12.84 -3.98
C VAL A 35 -36.79 -14.03 -3.64
N ALA A 36 -36.29 -15.04 -2.94
CA ALA A 36 -37.09 -16.19 -2.50
C ALA A 36 -37.94 -15.89 -1.25
N LEU A 37 -37.38 -15.15 -0.28
CA LEU A 37 -38.02 -14.88 1.00
C LEU A 37 -39.18 -13.88 0.89
N VAL A 38 -39.06 -12.87 0.02
CA VAL A 38 -40.08 -11.81 -0.12
C VAL A 38 -41.44 -12.37 -0.59
N PRO A 39 -41.53 -13.17 -1.69
CA PRO A 39 -42.79 -13.78 -2.11
C PRO A 39 -43.34 -14.77 -1.07
N ALA A 40 -42.48 -15.53 -0.39
CA ALA A 40 -42.90 -16.47 0.64
C ALA A 40 -43.53 -15.74 1.85
N ALA A 41 -42.95 -14.62 2.27
CA ALA A 41 -43.52 -13.77 3.31
C ALA A 41 -44.90 -13.23 2.91
N VAL A 42 -45.02 -12.70 1.68
CA VAL A 42 -46.29 -12.19 1.13
C VAL A 42 -47.36 -13.29 1.10
N ALA A 43 -47.03 -14.48 0.62
CA ALA A 43 -47.96 -15.62 0.60
C ALA A 43 -48.40 -16.05 2.01
N ALA A 44 -47.49 -16.04 3.00
CA ALA A 44 -47.81 -16.34 4.39
C ALA A 44 -48.79 -15.32 5.00
N PHE A 45 -48.62 -14.03 4.70
CA PHE A 45 -49.55 -12.98 5.11
C PHE A 45 -50.93 -13.16 4.47
N LEU A 46 -50.99 -13.43 3.16
CA LEU A 46 -52.24 -13.67 2.45
C LEU A 46 -52.99 -14.92 2.95
N SER A 47 -52.26 -15.90 3.47
CA SER A 47 -52.83 -17.14 4.03
C SER A 47 -53.29 -17.01 5.50
N GLY A 48 -53.24 -15.81 6.08
CA GLY A 48 -53.60 -15.56 7.49
C GLY A 48 -52.57 -16.06 8.51
N ARG A 49 -51.38 -16.52 8.08
CA ARG A 49 -50.30 -17.02 8.95
C ARG A 49 -49.29 -15.92 9.26
N ALA A 50 -49.77 -14.81 9.83
CA ALA A 50 -48.94 -13.64 10.12
C ALA A 50 -47.71 -13.94 11.02
N TRP A 51 -47.81 -14.94 11.91
CA TRP A 51 -46.71 -15.35 12.78
C TRP A 51 -45.50 -15.93 12.03
N LEU A 52 -45.69 -16.48 10.84
CA LEU A 52 -44.61 -16.93 9.95
C LEU A 52 -44.12 -15.80 9.02
N GLY A 53 -44.99 -14.87 8.66
CA GLY A 53 -44.63 -13.74 7.81
C GLY A 53 -43.62 -12.79 8.46
N ALA A 54 -43.82 -12.47 9.74
CA ALA A 54 -42.94 -11.57 10.49
C ALA A 54 -41.44 -11.98 10.50
N PRO A 55 -41.06 -13.22 10.90
CA PRO A 55 -39.66 -13.62 10.91
C PRO A 55 -39.04 -13.66 9.51
N LEU A 56 -39.80 -14.06 8.48
CA LEU A 56 -39.31 -14.07 7.09
C LEU A 56 -38.95 -12.65 6.61
N THR A 57 -39.78 -11.66 6.95
CA THR A 57 -39.50 -10.25 6.62
C THR A 57 -38.24 -9.74 7.33
N VAL A 58 -38.05 -10.09 8.61
CA VAL A 58 -36.85 -9.70 9.36
C VAL A 58 -35.59 -10.30 8.75
N ILE A 59 -35.63 -11.59 8.38
CA ILE A 59 -34.49 -12.26 7.72
C ILE A 59 -34.21 -11.60 6.36
N ALA A 60 -35.24 -11.36 5.54
CA ALA A 60 -35.07 -10.71 4.24
C ALA A 60 -34.45 -9.31 4.37
N MET A 61 -34.89 -8.52 5.35
CA MET A 61 -34.33 -7.20 5.65
C MET A 61 -32.87 -7.31 6.09
N GLY A 62 -32.53 -8.29 6.91
CA GLY A 62 -31.14 -8.59 7.31
C GLY A 62 -30.25 -8.96 6.12
N CYS A 63 -30.73 -9.83 5.22
CA CYS A 63 -30.02 -10.19 4.00
C CYS A 63 -29.83 -8.99 3.06
N ALA A 64 -30.84 -8.14 2.90
CA ALA A 64 -30.77 -6.93 2.09
C ALA A 64 -29.77 -5.91 2.67
N ALA A 65 -29.78 -5.71 3.99
CA ALA A 65 -28.81 -4.85 4.68
C ALA A 65 -27.38 -5.37 4.51
N ALA A 66 -27.16 -6.68 4.65
CA ALA A 66 -25.86 -7.30 4.42
C ALA A 66 -25.38 -7.14 2.97
N ALA A 67 -26.27 -7.34 2.00
CA ALA A 67 -25.97 -7.13 0.58
C ALA A 67 -25.62 -5.65 0.29
N GLY A 68 -26.40 -4.72 0.84
CA GLY A 68 -26.14 -3.28 0.74
C GLY A 68 -24.80 -2.89 1.35
N TRP A 69 -24.44 -3.45 2.50
CA TRP A 69 -23.14 -3.24 3.15
C TRP A 69 -21.97 -3.73 2.29
N ILE A 70 -22.08 -4.94 1.73
CA ILE A 70 -21.05 -5.52 0.86
C ILE A 70 -20.90 -4.70 -0.43
N ALA A 71 -22.02 -4.28 -1.03
CA ALA A 71 -22.03 -3.43 -2.22
C ALA A 71 -21.44 -2.04 -1.94
N GLY A 72 -21.78 -1.44 -0.79
CA GLY A 72 -21.35 -0.11 -0.36
C GLY A 72 -19.85 0.01 -0.09
N ARG A 73 -19.15 -1.09 0.23
CA ARG A 73 -17.69 -1.07 0.43
C ARG A 73 -16.88 -0.74 -0.83
N GLY A 74 -17.49 -0.65 -2.01
CA GLY A 74 -16.81 -0.27 -3.26
C GLY A 74 -15.80 -1.31 -3.79
N ILE A 75 -15.52 -2.37 -3.03
CA ILE A 75 -14.60 -3.46 -3.39
C ILE A 75 -15.08 -4.20 -4.64
N VAL A 76 -16.40 -4.32 -4.84
CA VAL A 76 -16.99 -5.07 -5.96
C VAL A 76 -16.77 -4.38 -7.30
N TRP A 77 -16.69 -3.05 -7.28
CA TRP A 77 -16.70 -2.19 -8.47
C TRP A 77 -15.30 -1.72 -8.88
N ARG A 78 -14.32 -1.73 -7.96
CA ARG A 78 -12.94 -1.41 -8.31
C ARG A 78 -12.30 -2.56 -9.09
N ARG A 79 -11.56 -2.21 -10.15
CA ARG A 79 -10.78 -3.18 -10.94
C ARG A 79 -9.66 -3.71 -10.06
N ALA A 80 -9.77 -4.98 -9.68
CA ALA A 80 -8.74 -5.71 -8.94
C ALA A 80 -7.45 -5.83 -9.78
N PRO A 81 -6.36 -5.11 -9.45
CA PRO A 81 -5.10 -5.30 -10.14
C PRO A 81 -4.56 -6.70 -9.85
N VAL A 82 -3.83 -7.27 -10.80
CA VAL A 82 -3.02 -8.46 -10.57
C VAL A 82 -1.57 -8.02 -10.53
N VAL A 83 -0.89 -8.38 -9.45
CA VAL A 83 0.50 -8.00 -9.23
C VAL A 83 1.36 -9.25 -9.24
N HIS A 84 2.31 -9.29 -10.17
CA HIS A 84 3.28 -10.38 -10.28
C HIS A 84 4.64 -9.86 -9.81
N LEU A 85 5.20 -10.54 -8.81
CA LEU A 85 6.58 -10.33 -8.38
C LEU A 85 7.49 -11.26 -9.17
N PHE A 86 8.52 -10.67 -9.75
CA PHE A 86 9.62 -11.36 -10.39
C PHE A 86 10.92 -11.05 -9.66
N THR A 87 11.95 -11.86 -9.91
CA THR A 87 13.29 -11.63 -9.34
C THR A 87 13.89 -10.27 -9.74
N GLY A 88 13.56 -9.77 -10.93
CA GLY A 88 14.09 -8.51 -11.49
C GLY A 88 13.15 -7.31 -11.35
N GLY A 89 11.89 -7.51 -10.96
CA GLY A 89 10.96 -6.40 -10.82
C GLY A 89 9.52 -6.81 -10.49
N LEU A 90 8.62 -5.84 -10.65
CA LEU A 90 7.19 -5.95 -10.43
C LEU A 90 6.46 -5.71 -11.75
N VAL A 91 5.46 -6.54 -12.04
CA VAL A 91 4.51 -6.27 -13.12
C VAL A 91 3.14 -6.06 -12.53
N VAL A 92 2.56 -4.89 -12.81
CA VAL A 92 1.18 -4.56 -12.45
C VAL A 92 0.35 -4.70 -13.72
N SER A 93 -0.55 -5.68 -13.74
CA SER A 93 -1.50 -5.85 -14.84
C SER A 93 -2.87 -5.32 -14.42
N PRO A 94 -3.49 -4.42 -15.20
CA PRO A 94 -4.85 -4.01 -14.93
C PRO A 94 -5.79 -5.20 -15.10
N ALA A 95 -6.90 -5.18 -14.38
CA ALA A 95 -7.96 -6.15 -14.61
C ALA A 95 -8.37 -6.08 -16.10
N PRO A 96 -8.48 -7.22 -16.81
CA PRO A 96 -8.95 -7.23 -18.18
C PRO A 96 -10.33 -6.57 -18.25
N GLY A 97 -10.39 -5.38 -18.85
CA GLY A 97 -11.65 -4.67 -19.01
C GLY A 97 -12.52 -5.33 -20.09
N PRO A 98 -13.86 -5.27 -19.98
CA PRO A 98 -14.77 -5.83 -20.98
C PRO A 98 -14.57 -5.22 -22.39
N ALA A 99 -14.00 -4.01 -22.48
CA ALA A 99 -13.70 -3.33 -23.75
C ALA A 99 -12.39 -3.80 -24.44
N GLY A 100 -11.51 -4.52 -23.73
CA GLY A 100 -10.19 -4.92 -24.25
C GLY A 100 -10.20 -6.17 -25.14
N ALA A 101 -11.26 -6.99 -25.08
CA ALA A 101 -11.31 -8.27 -25.79
C ALA A 101 -11.35 -8.13 -27.32
N LYS A 102 -11.71 -6.97 -27.87
CA LYS A 102 -11.78 -6.76 -29.33
C LYS A 102 -10.52 -6.17 -29.98
N ARG A 103 -9.51 -5.71 -29.22
CA ARG A 103 -8.34 -5.01 -29.80
C ARG A 103 -7.05 -5.82 -29.91
N ALA A 104 -7.01 -7.04 -29.37
CA ALA A 104 -5.82 -7.91 -29.39
C ALA A 104 -5.53 -8.60 -30.73
N GLY A 105 -6.25 -8.25 -31.81
CA GLY A 105 -6.09 -8.86 -33.14
C GLY A 105 -5.33 -8.04 -34.19
N ARG A 106 -4.92 -6.79 -33.92
CA ARG A 106 -4.24 -5.95 -34.93
C ARG A 106 -2.81 -5.62 -34.49
N LYS A 107 -1.91 -6.57 -34.73
CA LYS A 107 -0.45 -6.44 -34.60
C LYS A 107 0.06 -5.49 -35.70
N GLY A 108 -0.07 -4.19 -35.47
CA GLY A 108 0.55 -3.16 -36.30
C GLY A 108 1.98 -2.94 -35.81
N SER A 109 2.94 -3.50 -36.54
CA SER A 109 4.35 -3.12 -36.45
C SER A 109 4.47 -1.63 -36.80
N GLY A 110 4.80 -0.79 -35.82
CA GLY A 110 4.86 0.66 -35.99
C GLY A 110 5.91 1.25 -35.06
N ALA A 111 6.99 1.73 -35.67
CA ALA A 111 8.20 2.29 -35.07
C ALA A 111 7.95 3.23 -33.87
N LEU A 112 8.66 2.96 -32.78
CA LEU A 112 8.84 3.89 -31.66
C LEU A 112 9.75 5.04 -32.11
N THR A 113 9.14 6.17 -32.49
CA THR A 113 9.86 7.43 -32.68
C THR A 113 10.13 8.04 -31.31
N ARG A 114 11.42 8.15 -30.96
CA ARG A 114 11.94 8.74 -29.73
C ARG A 114 11.98 10.25 -29.89
N THR A 115 11.01 10.98 -29.35
CA THR A 115 11.09 12.44 -29.19
C THR A 115 11.33 12.79 -27.72
N ARG A 116 12.53 13.29 -27.46
CA ARG A 116 12.98 13.88 -26.19
C ARG A 116 12.78 15.39 -26.29
N PRO A 117 11.97 16.06 -25.44
CA PRO A 117 12.08 17.49 -25.30
C PRO A 117 13.12 17.83 -24.24
N ALA A 118 14.04 18.73 -24.62
CA ALA A 118 14.92 19.45 -23.72
C ALA A 118 14.10 20.52 -22.98
N VAL A 119 14.24 20.58 -21.65
CA VAL A 119 13.74 21.70 -20.85
C VAL A 119 14.94 22.39 -20.22
N ALA A 120 15.06 23.68 -20.54
CA ALA A 120 16.01 24.61 -19.98
C ALA A 120 15.50 25.15 -18.62
N GLY A 121 16.40 25.29 -17.64
CA GLY A 121 16.21 26.22 -16.50
C GLY A 121 16.36 27.68 -16.94
N PRO A 122 16.18 28.71 -16.07
CA PRO A 122 16.84 28.86 -14.77
C PRO A 122 15.95 29.59 -13.70
N PRO A 123 16.44 30.46 -12.78
CA PRO A 123 16.89 30.16 -11.41
C PRO A 123 16.13 30.94 -10.28
N GLY A 124 16.36 30.55 -9.01
CA GLY A 124 16.54 31.51 -7.90
C GLY A 124 15.40 31.75 -6.89
N ASP A 125 15.74 31.53 -5.61
CA ASP A 125 15.26 32.13 -4.35
C ASP A 125 13.80 31.90 -3.92
N GLY A 126 13.41 31.65 -2.67
CA GLY A 126 14.04 31.65 -1.35
C GLY A 126 12.87 31.70 -0.35
N ASP A 127 12.94 30.89 0.71
CA ASP A 127 12.23 31.05 1.99
C ASP A 127 10.69 31.16 1.99
N THR A 128 10.00 30.03 2.24
CA THR A 128 8.80 29.91 3.11
C THR A 128 8.36 28.44 3.16
N TRP A 129 8.88 27.67 4.13
CA TRP A 129 8.33 26.37 4.49
C TRP A 129 7.65 26.48 5.85
N GLY A 130 6.35 26.74 5.82
CA GLY A 130 5.44 26.71 6.97
C GLY A 130 4.05 26.31 6.50
N ASP A 131 3.55 25.20 7.05
CA ASP A 131 2.14 24.78 7.03
C ASP A 131 1.50 24.28 5.72
N ALA A 132 2.28 23.94 4.70
CA ALA A 132 1.79 23.08 3.62
C ALA A 132 1.84 21.61 4.05
N ALA A 133 0.72 21.09 4.55
CA ALA A 133 0.41 19.67 4.46
C ALA A 133 0.66 19.18 3.02
N PRO A 134 1.04 17.91 2.78
CA PRO A 134 1.31 17.41 1.43
C PRO A 134 0.00 17.20 0.64
N GLU A 135 -0.70 18.30 0.34
CA GLU A 135 -1.81 18.41 -0.61
C GLU A 135 -1.29 18.93 -1.96
N ALA A 136 -0.29 18.27 -2.56
CA ALA A 136 0.08 18.52 -3.96
C ALA A 136 0.92 17.38 -4.55
N LEU A 137 0.47 16.13 -4.40
CA LEU A 137 0.88 15.01 -5.26
C LEU A 137 -0.31 14.06 -5.40
N ALA A 138 -1.35 14.56 -6.07
CA ALA A 138 -2.35 13.74 -6.73
C ALA A 138 -1.70 13.07 -7.94
N ALA A 139 -0.80 12.11 -7.70
CA ALA A 139 -0.38 11.17 -8.71
C ALA A 139 -1.44 10.06 -8.80
N THR A 140 -2.32 10.22 -9.79
CA THR A 140 -3.21 9.23 -10.38
C THR A 140 -2.41 8.00 -10.78
N GLY A 141 -2.30 7.04 -9.86
CA GLY A 141 -1.60 5.76 -10.04
C GLY A 141 -2.52 4.54 -9.98
N LEU A 142 -3.84 4.77 -10.07
CA LEU A 142 -4.84 3.71 -10.24
C LEU A 142 -5.54 3.82 -11.59
N ASP A 143 -4.99 4.59 -12.53
CA ASP A 143 -5.51 4.71 -13.90
C ASP A 143 -5.15 3.50 -14.77
N GLY A 144 -5.26 2.28 -14.21
CA GLY A 144 -5.38 1.05 -14.97
C GLY A 144 -4.31 0.77 -16.03
N ASP A 145 -3.16 1.44 -16.01
CA ASP A 145 -2.11 1.22 -16.97
C ASP A 145 -1.24 0.06 -16.53
N ALA A 146 -1.08 -0.90 -17.43
CA ALA A 146 -0.14 -1.98 -17.24
C ALA A 146 1.27 -1.39 -17.17
N GLY A 147 1.98 -1.68 -16.08
CA GLY A 147 3.32 -1.16 -15.85
C GLY A 147 4.28 -2.28 -15.48
N VAL A 148 5.46 -2.24 -16.10
CA VAL A 148 6.62 -3.00 -15.67
C VAL A 148 7.52 -2.04 -14.89
N PHE A 149 7.96 -2.45 -13.70
CA PHE A 149 8.83 -1.69 -12.83
C PHE A 149 10.03 -2.56 -12.46
N MET A 150 11.23 -2.15 -12.83
CA MET A 150 12.44 -2.85 -12.39
C MET A 150 12.75 -2.47 -10.95
N TRP A 151 13.37 -3.37 -10.20
CA TRP A 151 13.74 -3.07 -8.81
C TRP A 151 14.66 -1.87 -8.68
N ASP A 152 15.54 -1.66 -9.67
CA ASP A 152 16.50 -0.55 -9.67
C ASP A 152 15.84 0.80 -10.02
N ASP A 153 14.61 0.78 -10.56
CA ASP A 153 13.84 1.99 -10.81
C ASP A 153 13.01 2.40 -9.59
N LEU A 154 12.84 1.52 -8.58
CA LEU A 154 12.08 1.86 -7.39
C LEU A 154 12.94 2.69 -6.45
N VAL A 155 12.55 3.94 -6.23
CA VAL A 155 13.31 4.89 -5.41
C VAL A 155 12.88 4.87 -3.98
N SER A 156 11.57 4.79 -3.73
CA SER A 156 11.07 4.78 -2.37
C SER A 156 9.85 3.91 -2.17
N VAL A 157 9.76 3.38 -0.96
CA VAL A 157 8.68 2.51 -0.54
C VAL A 157 8.13 2.99 0.80
N THR A 158 6.82 3.21 0.86
CA THR A 158 6.10 3.57 2.08
C THR A 158 5.05 2.51 2.39
N VAL A 159 5.18 1.86 3.54
CA VAL A 159 4.19 0.94 4.09
C VAL A 159 3.51 1.62 5.27
N SER A 160 2.19 1.77 5.25
CA SER A 160 1.41 2.29 6.37
C SER A 160 0.30 1.34 6.75
N GLY A 161 0.23 1.00 8.03
CA GLY A 161 -0.89 0.28 8.63
C GLY A 161 -1.70 1.25 9.49
N VAL A 162 -2.91 1.59 9.07
CA VAL A 162 -3.81 2.43 9.87
C VAL A 162 -4.79 1.53 10.60
N ARG A 163 -4.70 1.53 11.94
CA ARG A 163 -5.77 0.96 12.76
C ARG A 163 -6.91 2.00 12.82
N PRO A 164 -8.15 1.65 12.48
CA PRO A 164 -9.27 2.55 12.69
C PRO A 164 -9.36 2.88 14.18
N TRP A 165 -9.10 4.12 14.54
CA TRP A 165 -9.28 4.61 15.91
C TRP A 165 -10.80 4.75 16.16
N GLY A 166 -11.35 3.99 17.11
CA GLY A 166 -12.78 4.04 17.44
C GLY A 166 -13.53 2.71 17.46
N GLY A 167 -12.85 1.58 17.66
CA GLY A 167 -13.52 0.32 17.94
C GLY A 167 -14.00 0.24 19.38
N ALA A 168 -15.22 0.70 19.67
CA ALA A 168 -16.02 0.00 20.69
C ALA A 168 -15.94 -1.49 20.35
N ALA A 169 -15.57 -2.33 21.33
CA ALA A 169 -15.50 -3.77 21.12
C ALA A 169 -16.79 -4.20 20.39
N PRO A 170 -16.71 -4.87 19.23
CA PRO A 170 -17.91 -5.32 18.55
C PRO A 170 -18.73 -6.15 19.56
N PRO A 171 -20.06 -5.96 19.64
CA PRO A 171 -20.89 -6.80 20.50
C PRO A 171 -20.55 -8.26 20.17
N SER A 172 -20.26 -9.02 21.24
CA SER A 172 -19.55 -10.30 21.28
C SER A 172 -20.20 -11.49 20.53
N GLY A 173 -21.04 -11.24 19.52
CA GLY A 173 -21.81 -12.25 18.80
C GLY A 173 -21.56 -12.35 17.29
N GLY A 174 -20.66 -11.55 16.70
CA GLY A 174 -20.43 -11.56 15.25
C GLY A 174 -19.03 -12.08 14.87
N ALA A 175 -18.94 -13.27 14.28
CA ALA A 175 -17.74 -13.82 13.65
C ALA A 175 -17.37 -13.08 12.34
N GLY A 176 -17.26 -11.75 12.39
CA GLY A 176 -16.70 -10.92 11.33
C GLY A 176 -15.22 -10.60 11.62
N PRO A 177 -14.39 -10.34 10.59
CA PRO A 177 -12.98 -10.02 10.80
C PRO A 177 -12.86 -8.74 11.64
N ALA A 178 -12.49 -8.92 12.90
CA ALA A 178 -12.26 -7.88 13.89
C ALA A 178 -11.27 -6.84 13.36
N ASN A 179 -11.63 -5.55 13.44
CA ASN A 179 -10.76 -4.36 13.32
C ASN A 179 -9.38 -4.59 12.71
N GLY A 180 -9.36 -5.02 11.45
CA GLY A 180 -8.13 -5.26 10.72
C GLY A 180 -7.42 -3.94 10.50
N THR A 181 -6.11 -3.91 10.79
CA THR A 181 -5.25 -2.81 10.34
C THR A 181 -5.44 -2.66 8.82
N ARG A 182 -5.87 -1.48 8.38
CA ARG A 182 -5.94 -1.14 6.95
C ARG A 182 -4.53 -0.90 6.47
N TRP A 183 -4.06 -1.74 5.56
CA TRP A 183 -2.73 -1.63 5.00
C TRP A 183 -2.80 -0.82 3.72
N ARG A 184 -1.91 0.16 3.61
CA ARG A 184 -1.68 0.93 2.40
C ARG A 184 -0.20 0.93 2.09
N PHE A 185 0.09 0.68 0.83
CA PHE A 185 1.42 0.56 0.30
C PHE A 185 1.57 1.54 -0.85
N THR A 186 2.60 2.37 -0.80
CA THR A 186 2.94 3.33 -1.84
C THR A 186 4.36 3.07 -2.30
N VAL A 187 4.55 2.92 -3.60
CA VAL A 187 5.88 2.80 -4.23
C VAL A 187 6.06 3.97 -5.16
N VAL A 188 7.22 4.61 -5.10
CA VAL A 188 7.61 5.68 -6.03
C VAL A 188 8.76 5.17 -6.88
N SER A 189 8.57 5.27 -8.19
CA SER A 189 9.56 4.98 -9.20
C SER A 189 10.42 6.22 -9.50
N SER A 190 11.62 6.02 -10.04
CA SER A 190 12.60 7.05 -10.39
C SER A 190 12.11 8.03 -11.44
N ASP A 191 11.15 7.60 -12.26
CA ASP A 191 10.42 8.42 -13.23
C ASP A 191 9.25 9.20 -12.62
N GLY A 192 9.08 9.16 -11.29
CA GLY A 192 8.02 9.86 -10.56
C GLY A 192 6.67 9.15 -10.57
N ARG A 193 6.54 7.97 -11.21
CA ARG A 193 5.30 7.19 -11.14
C ARG A 193 5.08 6.68 -9.72
N VAL A 194 3.85 6.81 -9.24
CA VAL A 194 3.44 6.38 -7.90
C VAL A 194 2.46 5.22 -8.00
N LEU A 195 2.82 4.06 -7.48
CA LEU A 195 1.92 2.91 -7.35
C LEU A 195 1.32 2.90 -5.95
N ARG A 196 0.00 2.77 -5.85
CA ARG A 196 -0.70 2.68 -4.57
C ARG A 196 -1.51 1.39 -4.52
N PHE A 197 -1.28 0.60 -3.47
CA PHE A 197 -2.01 -0.63 -3.20
C PHE A 197 -2.61 -0.55 -1.81
N GLY A 198 -3.88 -0.93 -1.67
CA GLY A 198 -4.60 -1.01 -0.41
C GLY A 198 -5.18 -2.38 -0.12
N ASP A 199 -6.11 -2.42 0.83
CA ASP A 199 -6.82 -3.64 1.26
C ASP A 199 -7.62 -4.34 0.14
N GLU A 200 -7.79 -3.71 -1.03
CA GLU A 200 -8.38 -4.34 -2.21
C GLU A 200 -7.56 -5.52 -2.73
N LEU A 201 -6.25 -5.56 -2.45
CA LEU A 201 -5.38 -6.66 -2.82
C LEU A 201 -5.22 -7.62 -1.62
N PRO A 202 -5.64 -8.90 -1.74
CA PRO A 202 -5.43 -9.86 -0.67
C PRO A 202 -3.93 -10.07 -0.47
N GLY A 203 -3.50 -10.04 0.80
CA GLY A 203 -2.08 -10.14 1.13
C GLY A 203 -1.27 -8.88 0.80
N VAL A 204 -1.91 -7.71 0.64
CA VAL A 204 -1.21 -6.42 0.42
C VAL A 204 -0.10 -6.18 1.44
N ARG A 205 -0.29 -6.60 2.70
CA ARG A 205 0.74 -6.54 3.74
C ARG A 205 1.99 -7.32 3.33
N THR A 206 1.81 -8.60 2.98
CA THR A 206 2.91 -9.47 2.56
C THR A 206 3.56 -8.98 1.27
N LEU A 207 2.78 -8.43 0.33
CA LEU A 207 3.33 -7.77 -0.86
C LEU A 207 4.21 -6.59 -0.48
N GLY A 208 3.70 -5.69 0.36
CA GLY A 208 4.42 -4.50 0.80
C GLY A 208 5.71 -4.83 1.56
N GLU A 209 5.65 -5.81 2.47
CA GLU A 209 6.82 -6.32 3.19
C GLU A 209 7.86 -6.92 2.22
N THR A 210 7.42 -7.69 1.21
CA THR A 210 8.32 -8.30 0.23
C THR A 210 9.01 -7.23 -0.64
N VAL A 211 8.24 -6.27 -1.16
CA VAL A 211 8.79 -5.18 -1.99
C VAL A 211 9.72 -4.29 -1.15
N ALA A 212 9.32 -3.94 0.07
CA ALA A 212 10.17 -3.15 0.95
C ALA A 212 11.48 -3.88 1.27
N ALA A 213 11.45 -5.19 1.55
CA ALA A 213 12.66 -5.96 1.80
C ALA A 213 13.59 -6.00 0.58
N GLU A 214 13.05 -6.15 -0.63
CA GLU A 214 13.85 -6.18 -1.86
C GLU A 214 14.48 -4.82 -2.19
N VAL A 215 13.70 -3.74 -2.10
CA VAL A 215 14.22 -2.37 -2.26
C VAL A 215 15.30 -2.08 -1.21
N THR A 216 15.05 -2.48 0.05
CA THR A 216 16.03 -2.30 1.13
C THR A 216 17.34 -3.03 0.84
N ARG A 217 17.28 -4.30 0.40
CA ARG A 217 18.47 -5.11 0.07
C ARG A 217 19.37 -4.42 -0.96
N ARG A 218 18.78 -3.66 -1.89
CA ARG A 218 19.50 -2.96 -2.97
C ARG A 218 19.94 -1.55 -2.59
N ALA A 219 19.12 -0.84 -1.83
CA ALA A 219 19.38 0.54 -1.43
C ALA A 219 20.42 0.61 -0.29
N LEU A 220 20.35 -0.30 0.68
CA LEU A 220 21.18 -0.27 1.90
C LEU A 220 22.69 -0.24 1.61
N PRO A 221 23.26 -1.09 0.72
CA PRO A 221 24.70 -1.05 0.45
C PRO A 221 25.16 0.30 -0.12
N ARG A 222 24.32 0.97 -0.93
CA ARG A 222 24.63 2.28 -1.52
C ARG A 222 24.64 3.36 -0.45
N HIS A 223 23.63 3.39 0.43
CA HIS A 223 23.58 4.34 1.55
C HIS A 223 24.73 4.13 2.53
N LEU A 224 25.06 2.88 2.84
CA LEU A 224 26.16 2.54 3.73
C LEU A 224 27.52 2.96 3.14
N ALA A 225 27.72 2.79 1.83
CA ALA A 225 28.92 3.28 1.14
C ALA A 225 29.03 4.82 1.19
N ALA A 226 27.93 5.54 0.96
CA ALA A 226 27.88 7.00 1.05
C ALA A 226 28.24 7.50 2.45
N VAL A 227 27.63 6.92 3.50
CA VAL A 227 27.97 7.27 4.90
C VAL A 227 29.44 6.96 5.21
N LYS A 228 29.96 5.82 4.76
CA LYS A 228 31.39 5.47 4.93
C LYS A 228 32.35 6.45 4.26
N SER A 229 31.93 7.09 3.17
CA SER A 229 32.70 8.17 2.54
C SER A 229 32.56 9.53 3.24
N GLY A 230 31.84 9.60 4.36
CA GLY A 230 31.58 10.85 5.08
C GLY A 230 30.44 11.68 4.50
N GLU A 231 29.67 11.13 3.57
CA GLU A 231 28.49 11.81 3.00
C GLU A 231 27.28 11.63 3.92
N ALA A 232 26.50 12.70 4.09
CA ALA A 232 25.23 12.65 4.80
C ALA A 232 24.12 12.12 3.89
N VAL A 233 23.47 11.04 4.32
CA VAL A 233 22.38 10.40 3.56
C VAL A 233 21.03 10.85 4.11
N ARG A 234 20.19 11.41 3.24
CA ARG A 234 18.82 11.81 3.60
C ARG A 234 17.81 10.70 3.31
N LEU A 235 17.06 10.30 4.34
CA LEU A 235 16.00 9.28 4.30
C LEU A 235 14.71 9.87 4.86
N GLY A 236 13.91 10.48 3.98
CA GLY A 236 12.70 11.19 4.35
C GLY A 236 13.01 12.41 5.24
N PRO A 237 12.43 12.49 6.46
CA PRO A 237 12.69 13.59 7.38
C PRO A 237 14.00 13.46 8.18
N PHE A 238 14.70 12.33 8.06
CA PHE A 238 15.95 12.09 8.77
C PHE A 238 17.16 12.26 7.85
N THR A 239 18.26 12.75 8.41
CA THR A 239 19.59 12.75 7.82
C THR A 239 20.50 11.91 8.70
N VAL A 240 21.28 11.01 8.08
CA VAL A 240 22.16 10.08 8.78
C VAL A 240 23.59 10.25 8.25
N ASP A 241 24.55 10.39 9.14
CA ASP A 241 25.98 10.47 8.84
C ASP A 241 26.80 9.73 9.91
N LEU A 242 28.13 9.87 9.89
CA LEU A 242 29.02 9.22 10.88
C LEU A 242 28.97 9.86 12.27
N ASP A 243 28.42 11.06 12.42
CA ASP A 243 28.35 11.77 13.70
C ASP A 243 27.03 11.47 14.44
N GLY A 244 25.94 11.23 13.70
CA GLY A 244 24.67 10.84 14.30
C GLY A 244 23.48 10.82 13.36
N VAL A 245 22.29 10.95 13.96
CA VAL A 245 21.02 11.10 13.26
C VAL A 245 20.46 12.48 13.53
N GLU A 246 20.06 13.18 12.48
CA GLU A 246 19.48 14.52 12.54
C GLU A 246 18.06 14.54 11.99
N LYS A 247 17.18 15.30 12.63
CA LYS A 247 15.84 15.63 12.16
C LYS A 247 15.45 17.03 12.63
N ASP A 248 14.95 17.85 11.72
CA ASP A 248 14.47 19.22 12.00
C ASP A 248 15.48 20.10 12.78
N GLY A 249 16.76 20.00 12.43
CA GLY A 249 17.87 20.72 13.09
C GLY A 249 18.27 20.15 14.46
N GLN A 250 17.58 19.13 14.96
CA GLN A 250 17.95 18.42 16.17
C GLN A 250 18.77 17.18 15.84
N ARG A 251 19.97 17.07 16.42
CA ARG A 251 20.91 15.97 16.19
C ARG A 251 21.09 15.11 17.44
N VAL A 252 20.98 13.79 17.27
CA VAL A 252 21.29 12.78 18.27
C VAL A 252 22.59 12.09 17.85
N PRO A 253 23.71 12.28 18.59
CA PRO A 253 24.96 11.62 18.26
C PRO A 253 24.84 10.11 18.49
N TRP A 254 25.57 9.29 17.75
CA TRP A 254 25.48 7.81 17.85
C TRP A 254 25.68 7.28 19.27
N GLN A 255 26.55 7.93 20.05
CA GLN A 255 26.81 7.57 21.46
C GLN A 255 25.57 7.73 22.35
N ALA A 256 24.66 8.63 21.99
CA ALA A 256 23.41 8.84 22.69
C ALA A 256 22.27 7.99 22.13
N VAL A 257 22.42 7.33 20.97
CA VAL A 257 21.35 6.52 20.36
C VAL A 257 21.20 5.19 21.11
N ARG A 258 20.10 5.05 21.85
CA ARG A 258 19.72 3.81 22.53
C ARG A 258 19.20 2.78 21.54
N GLU A 259 18.16 3.15 20.82
CA GLU A 259 17.39 2.23 19.98
C GLU A 259 16.80 3.00 18.80
N VAL A 260 16.72 2.34 17.65
CA VAL A 260 16.05 2.85 16.46
C VAL A 260 15.00 1.83 16.06
N GLY A 261 13.74 2.24 15.90
CA GLY A 261 12.64 1.30 15.70
C GLY A 261 11.46 1.89 14.93
N ILE A 262 10.57 1.00 14.49
CA ILE A 262 9.29 1.34 13.86
C ILE A 262 8.18 0.71 14.71
N GLY A 263 7.30 1.53 15.26
CA GLY A 263 6.23 1.09 16.16
C GLY A 263 5.12 2.13 16.25
N ASP A 264 3.88 1.69 16.48
CA ASP A 264 2.71 2.57 16.66
C ASP A 264 2.50 3.63 15.57
N GLY A 265 2.93 3.32 14.34
CA GLY A 265 2.84 4.25 13.19
C GLY A 265 3.91 5.35 13.20
N LEU A 266 4.93 5.23 14.04
CA LEU A 266 6.07 6.14 14.14
C LEU A 266 7.38 5.41 13.82
N VAL A 267 8.35 6.17 13.35
CA VAL A 267 9.76 5.79 13.31
C VAL A 267 10.46 6.62 14.37
N THR A 268 11.10 5.96 15.32
CA THR A 268 11.68 6.58 16.50
C THR A 268 13.18 6.31 16.60
N VAL A 269 13.92 7.32 17.03
CA VAL A 269 15.32 7.24 17.46
C VAL A 269 15.33 7.61 18.93
N CYS A 270 15.36 6.60 19.79
CA CYS A 270 15.41 6.79 21.23
C CYS A 270 16.82 7.16 21.68
N SER A 271 16.92 8.16 22.55
CA SER A 271 18.19 8.65 23.07
C SER A 271 18.37 8.35 24.57
N TYR A 272 19.63 8.24 25.01
CA TYR A 272 20.00 8.17 26.42
C TYR A 272 20.13 9.58 27.04
N GLY A 273 19.98 9.65 28.37
CA GLY A 273 20.39 10.83 29.14
C GLY A 273 19.43 12.02 29.07
N GLY A 274 18.13 11.79 28.84
CA GLY A 274 17.12 12.85 28.87
C GLY A 274 17.14 13.79 27.66
N ARG A 275 17.88 13.46 26.61
CA ARG A 275 17.77 14.12 25.31
C ARG A 275 16.40 13.84 24.68
N PRO A 276 15.88 14.72 23.82
CA PRO A 276 14.60 14.47 23.16
C PRO A 276 14.77 13.37 22.12
N ASP A 277 13.88 12.38 22.15
CA ASP A 277 13.79 11.36 21.11
C ASP A 277 13.39 12.01 19.77
N LEU A 278 13.99 11.55 18.68
CA LEU A 278 13.55 11.96 17.35
C LEU A 278 12.43 11.02 16.90
N ALA A 279 11.32 11.58 16.41
CA ALA A 279 10.20 10.79 15.90
C ALA A 279 9.66 11.37 14.60
N ALA A 280 9.27 10.51 13.68
CA ALA A 280 8.50 10.86 12.49
C ALA A 280 7.32 9.90 12.29
N VAL A 281 6.26 10.36 11.63
CA VAL A 281 5.15 9.50 11.23
C VAL A 281 5.63 8.54 10.14
N ALA A 282 5.44 7.23 10.32
CA ALA A 282 5.90 6.22 9.36
C ALA A 282 5.27 6.41 7.96
N GLY A 283 4.04 6.93 7.89
CA GLY A 283 3.40 7.28 6.62
C GLY A 283 4.06 8.46 5.88
N HIS A 284 4.87 9.27 6.55
CA HIS A 284 5.68 10.35 5.95
C HIS A 284 7.14 9.96 5.78
N MET A 285 7.50 8.73 6.12
CA MET A 285 8.86 8.23 6.02
C MET A 285 8.97 7.25 4.87
N PRO A 286 9.30 7.72 3.65
CA PRO A 286 9.79 6.81 2.63
C PRO A 286 10.99 6.07 3.20
N ASP A 287 11.08 4.76 2.93
CA ASP A 287 12.27 3.99 3.25
C ASP A 287 12.57 3.91 4.76
N ALA A 288 11.51 3.87 5.57
CA ALA A 288 11.59 3.64 7.01
C ALA A 288 12.42 2.38 7.36
N LEU A 289 12.22 1.29 6.61
CA LEU A 289 12.97 0.04 6.82
C LEU A 289 14.46 0.19 6.46
N PRO A 290 14.83 0.68 5.26
CA PRO A 290 16.22 1.05 4.95
C PRO A 290 16.88 1.93 6.01
N PHE A 291 16.17 2.94 6.53
CA PHE A 291 16.66 3.79 7.60
C PHE A 291 16.99 3.00 8.88
N THR A 292 16.05 2.19 9.38
CA THR A 292 16.30 1.44 10.62
C THR A 292 17.50 0.49 10.50
N LEU A 293 17.64 -0.17 9.34
CA LEU A 293 18.75 -1.07 9.09
C LEU A 293 20.07 -0.31 8.92
N LEU A 294 20.08 0.81 8.21
CA LEU A 294 21.25 1.67 8.08
C LEU A 294 21.76 2.14 9.45
N CYS A 295 20.87 2.60 10.32
CA CYS A 295 21.22 3.01 11.68
C CYS A 295 21.79 1.85 12.51
N SER A 296 21.26 0.64 12.36
CA SER A 296 21.80 -0.57 13.03
C SER A 296 23.22 -0.88 12.58
N GLU A 297 23.46 -0.88 11.27
CA GLU A 297 24.77 -1.17 10.68
C GLU A 297 25.85 -0.14 11.06
N ILE A 298 25.48 1.15 11.09
CA ILE A 298 26.41 2.21 11.52
C ILE A 298 26.74 2.06 13.00
N LYS A 299 25.73 1.77 13.85
CA LYS A 299 25.95 1.54 15.27
C LYS A 299 26.86 0.34 15.54
N GLU A 300 26.68 -0.76 14.80
CA GLU A 300 27.57 -1.93 14.88
C GLU A 300 29.00 -1.59 14.44
N MET A 301 29.14 -0.78 13.38
CA MET A 301 30.44 -0.36 12.85
C MET A 301 31.22 0.54 13.80
N LEU A 302 30.54 1.43 14.53
CA LEU A 302 31.15 2.32 15.52
C LEU A 302 31.47 1.59 16.84
N GLY A 303 30.92 0.39 17.03
CA GLY A 303 31.12 -0.43 18.22
C GLY A 303 30.39 0.08 19.46
N PRO A 304 30.37 -0.72 20.53
CA PRO A 304 29.97 -0.23 21.85
C PRO A 304 31.01 0.79 22.31
N ILE A 305 30.55 2.02 22.52
CA ILE A 305 31.35 3.09 23.13
C ILE A 305 31.38 2.89 24.65
#